data_AF-A0A8S2B649-F1
#
_entry.id   AF-A0A8S2B649-F1
#
_cell.length_a   1.000
_cell.length_b   1.000
_cell.length_c   1.000
_cell.angle_alpha   90.00
_cell.angle_beta   90.00
_cell.angle_gamma   90.00
#
_symmetry.space_group_name_H-M   'P 1'
#
loop_
_entity.id
_entity.type
_entity.pdbx_description
1 polymer ?
#
loop_
_entity_poly.entity_id
_entity_poly.type
_entity_poly.pdbx_seq_one_letter_code
_entity_poly.pdbx_strand_id
1 'polypeptide(L)'
;MENLDINVAIDIAMRVGADSFINLGGMLGTSKFYNTLASDPAVLRTISLQYLFNNPHLITNESPFHPFFSRCVQAGNPTACYLESLKLATREGRAEYALQMLLSQPDPLPHANFTIALLQVCLGFYDDALRSCSTFLCSAGSFEAADSIGSTVFSQIMQIGPLKIRSHSNTWKWVDIPLCLGCNLSNRCSNCFLYWFSVMYLLLC
;
A
#
# COMPACT_ATOMS: atom_id res chain seq x y z
N MET A 1 31.80 29.10 -5.64
CA MET A 1 30.81 28.11 -6.07
C MET A 1 29.51 28.88 -6.17
N GLU A 2 29.09 29.21 -7.39
CA GLU A 2 27.81 29.89 -7.61
C GLU A 2 26.71 29.08 -6.92
N ASN A 3 25.89 29.74 -6.11
CA ASN A 3 24.87 29.06 -5.31
C ASN A 3 23.84 28.44 -6.27
N LEU A 4 23.88 27.12 -6.40
CA LEU A 4 22.85 26.35 -7.10
C LEU A 4 21.49 26.69 -6.47
N ASP A 5 20.52 27.05 -7.30
CA ASP A 5 19.16 27.32 -6.85
C ASP A 5 18.59 26.10 -6.12
N ILE A 6 17.95 26.33 -4.98
CA ILE A 6 17.47 25.24 -4.11
C ILE A 6 16.41 24.38 -4.80
N ASN A 7 15.57 24.97 -5.66
CA ASN A 7 14.55 24.23 -6.39
C ASN A 7 15.17 23.34 -7.46
N VAL A 8 16.24 23.82 -8.11
CA VAL A 8 17.04 23.00 -9.05
C VAL A 8 17.71 21.85 -8.30
N ALA A 9 18.25 22.10 -7.11
CA ALA A 9 18.87 21.06 -6.29
C ALA A 9 17.86 19.98 -5.84
N ILE A 10 16.63 20.38 -5.50
CA ILE A 10 15.52 19.48 -5.19
C ILE A 10 15.10 18.66 -6.43
N ASP A 11 14.96 19.29 -7.60
CA ASP A 11 14.63 18.59 -8.85
C ASP A 11 15.69 17.53 -9.21
N ILE A 12 16.97 17.85 -9.01
CA ILE A 12 18.06 16.89 -9.19
C ILE A 12 17.88 15.71 -8.21
N ALA A 13 17.62 15.96 -6.93
CA ALA A 13 17.40 14.91 -5.95
C ALA A 13 16.20 14.01 -6.32
N MET A 14 15.10 14.61 -6.77
CA MET A 14 13.92 13.88 -7.26
C MET A 14 14.28 12.95 -8.42
N ARG A 15 15.05 13.44 -9.40
CA ARG A 15 15.50 12.64 -10.56
C ARG A 15 16.44 11.51 -10.16
N VAL A 16 17.35 11.74 -9.22
CA VAL A 16 18.25 10.70 -8.71
C VAL A 16 17.45 9.56 -8.07
N GLY A 17 16.43 9.89 -7.28
CA GLY A 17 15.55 8.91 -6.63
C GLY A 17 14.37 8.42 -7.48
N ALA A 18 14.26 8.84 -8.75
CA ALA A 18 13.10 8.55 -9.59
C ALA A 18 12.93 7.05 -9.87
N ASP A 19 14.04 6.34 -10.13
CA ASP A 19 14.01 4.89 -10.37
C ASP A 19 14.01 4.09 -9.05
N SER A 20 14.80 4.56 -8.07
CA SER A 20 14.93 3.92 -6.77
C SER A 20 15.51 4.88 -5.73
N PHE A 21 14.91 4.91 -4.54
CA PHE A 21 15.46 5.65 -3.40
C PHE A 21 16.89 5.22 -3.01
N ILE A 22 17.34 4.00 -3.37
CA ILE A 22 18.70 3.52 -3.09
C ILE A 22 19.75 4.44 -3.73
N ASN A 23 19.43 5.04 -4.88
CA ASN A 23 20.32 5.96 -5.58
C ASN A 23 20.60 7.23 -4.78
N LEU A 24 19.74 7.58 -3.83
CA LEU A 24 19.96 8.68 -2.89
C LEU A 24 20.99 8.35 -1.81
N GLY A 25 21.47 7.11 -1.71
CA GLY A 25 22.44 6.69 -0.68
C GLY A 25 23.69 7.57 -0.64
N GLY A 26 24.21 7.96 -1.80
CA GLY A 26 25.33 8.90 -1.90
C GLY A 26 24.97 10.28 -1.34
N MET A 27 23.79 10.81 -1.65
CA MET A 27 23.33 12.10 -1.14
C MET A 27 23.10 12.08 0.38
N LEU A 28 22.55 10.98 0.89
CA LEU A 28 22.29 10.78 2.31
C LEU A 28 23.58 10.67 3.14
N GLY A 29 24.66 10.14 2.55
CA GLY A 29 25.93 9.87 3.26
C GLY A 29 27.04 10.90 3.07
N THR A 30 26.97 11.78 2.07
CA THR A 30 28.12 12.63 1.67
C THR A 30 28.21 13.98 2.39
N SER A 31 27.09 14.68 2.61
CA SER A 31 27.11 15.98 3.29
C SER A 31 25.77 16.31 3.96
N LYS A 32 25.79 17.22 4.94
CA LYS A 32 24.56 17.72 5.58
C LYS A 32 23.61 18.35 4.56
N PHE A 33 24.14 19.12 3.61
CA PHE A 33 23.35 19.77 2.58
C PHE A 33 22.61 18.76 1.69
N TYR A 34 23.32 17.76 1.16
CA TYR A 34 22.71 16.73 0.32
C TYR A 34 21.78 15.80 1.10
N ASN A 35 22.07 15.55 2.38
CA ASN A 35 21.18 14.82 3.25
C ASN A 35 19.86 15.56 3.47
N THR A 36 19.92 16.88 3.70
CA THR A 36 18.73 17.73 3.80
C THR A 36 17.92 17.74 2.50
N LEU A 37 18.59 17.87 1.35
CA LEU A 37 17.92 17.78 0.04
C LEU A 37 17.23 16.43 -0.17
N ALA A 38 17.93 15.32 0.04
CA ALA A 38 17.36 13.99 -0.14
C ALA A 38 16.26 13.66 0.87
N SER A 39 16.21 14.39 2.00
CA SER A 39 15.16 14.27 3.02
C SER A 39 14.07 15.34 2.88
N ASP A 40 14.09 16.15 1.83
CA ASP A 40 13.07 17.17 1.60
C ASP A 40 11.70 16.51 1.35
N PRO A 41 10.61 17.03 1.94
CA PRO A 41 9.28 16.44 1.75
C PRO A 41 8.85 16.28 0.29
N ALA A 42 9.25 17.20 -0.60
CA ALA A 42 8.92 17.10 -2.03
C ALA A 42 9.64 15.91 -2.70
N VAL A 43 10.89 15.66 -2.31
CA VAL A 43 11.66 14.50 -2.76
C VAL A 43 11.04 13.22 -2.20
N LEU A 44 10.89 13.14 -0.87
CA LEU A 44 10.39 11.93 -0.20
C LEU A 44 9.00 11.51 -0.69
N ARG A 45 8.14 12.46 -1.03
CA ARG A 45 6.80 12.21 -1.57
C ARG A 45 6.80 11.59 -2.97
N THR A 46 7.82 11.84 -3.78
CA THR A 46 7.81 11.56 -5.23
C THR A 46 8.74 10.44 -5.67
N ILE A 47 9.79 10.15 -4.89
CA ILE A 47 10.76 9.09 -5.22
C ILE A 47 10.14 7.70 -5.29
N SER A 48 10.77 6.84 -6.09
CA SER A 48 10.35 5.44 -6.23
C SER A 48 10.78 4.61 -5.03
N LEU A 49 9.79 3.95 -4.43
CA LEU A 49 9.97 2.94 -3.40
C LEU A 49 9.75 1.53 -3.93
N GLN A 50 9.91 1.30 -5.24
CA GLN A 50 9.68 -0.01 -5.87
C GLN A 50 10.49 -1.13 -5.21
N TYR A 51 11.71 -0.84 -4.74
CA TYR A 51 12.52 -1.80 -4.01
C TYR A 51 11.86 -2.25 -2.69
N LEU A 52 11.27 -1.34 -1.92
CA LEU A 52 10.52 -1.68 -0.70
C LEU A 52 9.17 -2.32 -1.02
N PHE A 53 8.52 -1.90 -2.12
CA PHE A 53 7.30 -2.51 -2.61
C PHE A 53 7.51 -4.00 -2.92
N ASN A 54 8.63 -4.35 -3.55
CA ASN A 54 8.98 -5.74 -3.86
C ASN A 54 9.51 -6.51 -2.64
N ASN A 55 10.01 -5.81 -1.61
CA ASN A 55 10.62 -6.39 -0.41
C ASN A 55 9.99 -5.80 0.87
N PRO A 56 8.67 -5.98 1.09
CA PRO A 56 7.94 -5.31 2.17
C PRO A 56 8.38 -5.75 3.58
N HIS A 57 9.06 -6.89 3.73
CA HIS A 57 9.70 -7.26 5.00
C HIS A 57 10.76 -6.24 5.48
N LEU A 58 11.23 -5.36 4.59
CA LEU A 58 12.21 -4.31 4.90
C LEU A 58 11.57 -3.03 5.47
N ILE A 59 10.25 -2.96 5.65
CA ILE A 59 9.59 -1.79 6.27
C ILE A 59 9.40 -1.95 7.78
N THR A 60 9.80 -3.08 8.35
CA THR A 60 9.64 -3.35 9.78
C THR A 60 10.61 -2.52 10.62
N ASN A 61 10.30 -2.30 11.90
CA ASN A 61 11.09 -1.44 12.78
C ASN A 61 12.55 -1.90 12.95
N GLU A 62 12.83 -3.18 12.68
CA GLU A 62 14.16 -3.78 12.77
C GLU A 62 15.02 -3.53 11.51
N SER A 63 14.41 -3.07 10.41
CA SER A 63 15.11 -2.83 9.15
C SER A 63 15.94 -1.55 9.18
N PRO A 64 17.16 -1.55 8.59
CA PRO A 64 17.95 -0.32 8.42
C PRO A 64 17.26 0.72 7.53
N PHE A 65 16.28 0.31 6.70
CA PHE A 65 15.52 1.21 5.84
C PHE A 65 14.35 1.90 6.55
N HIS A 66 13.96 1.43 7.74
CA HIS A 66 12.79 1.94 8.46
C HIS A 66 12.83 3.45 8.74
N PRO A 67 13.96 4.06 9.18
CA PRO A 67 14.00 5.50 9.42
C PRO A 67 13.72 6.32 8.16
N PHE A 68 14.23 5.88 7.00
CA PHE A 68 13.98 6.55 5.73
C PHE A 68 12.54 6.34 5.25
N PHE A 69 12.05 5.10 5.35
CA PHE A 69 10.67 4.75 5.02
C PHE A 69 9.66 5.56 5.85
N SER A 70 9.87 5.70 7.15
CA SER A 70 9.01 6.48 8.04
C SER A 70 8.91 7.95 7.62
N ARG A 71 10.02 8.55 7.16
CA ARG A 71 10.00 9.91 6.58
C ARG A 71 9.19 9.98 5.29
N CYS A 72 9.25 8.95 4.44
CA CYS A 72 8.42 8.87 3.24
C CYS A 72 6.93 8.77 3.57
N VAL A 73 6.56 8.02 4.62
CA VAL A 73 5.18 7.97 5.13
C VAL A 73 4.73 9.36 5.59
N GLN A 74 5.54 10.06 6.37
CA GLN A 74 5.25 11.42 6.86
C GLN A 74 5.10 12.44 5.71
N ALA A 75 5.89 12.29 4.65
CA ALA A 75 5.80 13.10 3.44
C ALA A 75 4.60 12.76 2.56
N GLY A 76 3.85 11.70 2.86
CA GLY A 76 2.69 11.26 2.09
C GLY A 76 3.05 10.60 0.77
N ASN A 77 4.16 9.85 0.71
CA ASN A 77 4.49 9.05 -0.46
C ASN A 77 3.44 7.93 -0.63
N PRO A 78 2.76 7.82 -1.80
CA PRO A 78 1.67 6.85 -1.98
C PRO A 78 2.07 5.39 -1.73
N THR A 79 3.29 5.01 -2.13
CA THR A 79 3.81 3.66 -1.91
C THR A 79 4.11 3.42 -0.43
N ALA A 80 4.68 4.43 0.25
CA ALA A 80 4.98 4.31 1.67
C ALA A 80 3.70 4.21 2.51
N CYS A 81 2.72 5.09 2.25
CA CYS A 81 1.43 5.06 2.92
C CYS A 81 0.69 3.74 2.67
N TYR A 82 0.75 3.21 1.45
CA TYR A 82 0.21 1.89 1.14
C TYR A 82 0.85 0.78 1.98
N LEU A 83 2.18 0.66 1.96
CA LEU A 83 2.89 -0.39 2.70
C LEU A 83 2.70 -0.25 4.22
N GLU A 84 2.69 0.98 4.74
CA GLU A 84 2.44 1.25 6.15
C GLU A 84 1.02 0.86 6.55
N SER A 85 0.02 1.11 5.68
CA SER A 85 -1.36 0.70 5.93
C SER A 85 -1.48 -0.83 6.07
N LEU A 86 -0.75 -1.60 5.26
CA LEU A 86 -0.71 -3.06 5.40
C LEU A 86 -0.10 -3.47 6.73
N LYS A 87 1.02 -2.87 7.13
CA LYS A 87 1.67 -3.14 8.42
C LYS A 87 0.73 -2.83 9.60
N LEU A 88 0.08 -1.66 9.57
CA LEU A 88 -0.89 -1.24 10.58
C LEU A 88 -2.05 -2.23 10.69
N ALA A 89 -2.67 -2.59 9.58
CA ALA A 89 -3.83 -3.48 9.58
C ALA A 89 -3.48 -4.90 10.04
N THR A 90 -2.37 -5.46 9.53
CA THR A 90 -2.08 -6.90 9.65
C THR A 90 -1.18 -7.27 10.83
N ARG A 91 -0.20 -6.42 11.15
CA ARG A 91 0.78 -6.66 12.21
C ARG A 91 0.44 -5.92 13.50
N GLU A 92 -0.19 -4.74 13.41
CA GLU A 92 -0.56 -3.96 14.60
C GLU A 92 -2.05 -4.07 14.96
N GLY A 93 -2.89 -4.65 14.08
CA GLY A 93 -4.34 -4.76 14.30
C GLY A 93 -5.08 -3.42 14.26
N ARG A 94 -4.48 -2.39 13.65
CA ARG A 94 -4.99 -1.01 13.58
C ARG A 94 -5.62 -0.71 12.22
N ALA A 95 -6.58 -1.55 11.83
CA ALA A 95 -7.21 -1.50 10.51
C ALA A 95 -7.95 -0.18 10.23
N GLU A 96 -8.51 0.47 11.24
CA GLU A 96 -9.19 1.78 11.10
C GLU A 96 -8.20 2.88 10.68
N TYR A 97 -7.03 2.91 11.32
CA TYR A 97 -5.97 3.87 10.99
C TYR A 97 -5.38 3.59 9.60
N ALA A 98 -5.23 2.31 9.25
CA ALA A 98 -4.80 1.91 7.91
C ALA A 98 -5.79 2.39 6.84
N LEU A 99 -7.09 2.17 7.03
CA LEU A 99 -8.12 2.62 6.09
C LEU A 99 -8.14 4.14 5.96
N GLN A 100 -8.09 4.87 7.08
CA GLN A 100 -8.03 6.34 7.06
C GLN A 100 -6.80 6.86 6.28
N MET A 101 -5.64 6.23 6.49
CA MET A 101 -4.41 6.59 5.78
C MET A 101 -4.58 6.43 4.26
N LEU A 102 -5.16 5.31 3.81
CA LEU A 102 -5.39 5.07 2.39
C LEU A 102 -6.41 6.03 1.78
N LEU A 103 -7.52 6.31 2.47
CA LEU A 103 -8.55 7.23 2.00
C LEU A 103 -8.08 8.70 1.93
N SER A 104 -7.01 9.05 2.65
CA SER A 104 -6.41 10.39 2.60
C SER A 104 -5.52 10.63 1.38
N GLN A 105 -5.20 9.59 0.60
CA GLN A 105 -4.35 9.71 -0.58
C GLN A 105 -5.15 10.20 -1.78
N PRO A 106 -4.69 11.24 -2.51
CA PRO A 106 -5.44 11.82 -3.62
C PRO A 106 -5.44 10.94 -4.88
N ASP A 107 -4.37 10.17 -5.09
CA ASP A 107 -4.22 9.25 -6.22
C ASP A 107 -3.63 7.92 -5.72
N PRO A 108 -4.48 7.03 -5.16
CA PRO A 108 -4.04 5.77 -4.60
C PRO A 108 -3.63 4.78 -5.70
N LEU A 109 -2.54 4.07 -5.42
CA LEU A 109 -2.08 2.94 -6.23
C LEU A 109 -3.19 1.89 -6.40
N PRO A 110 -3.22 1.11 -7.51
CA PRO A 110 -4.20 0.04 -7.69
C PRO A 110 -4.27 -0.95 -6.51
N HIS A 111 -3.10 -1.26 -5.92
CA HIS A 111 -2.97 -2.09 -4.72
C HIS A 111 -3.62 -1.43 -3.49
N ALA A 112 -3.48 -0.11 -3.33
CA ALA A 112 -4.13 0.65 -2.27
C ALA A 112 -5.66 0.65 -2.44
N ASN A 113 -6.17 0.81 -3.67
CA ASN A 113 -7.61 0.73 -3.95
C ASN A 113 -8.20 -0.63 -3.59
N PHE A 114 -7.51 -1.71 -3.94
CA PHE A 114 -7.90 -3.04 -3.53
C PHE A 114 -7.88 -3.20 -2.00
N THR A 115 -6.83 -2.73 -1.33
CA THR A 115 -6.72 -2.78 0.14
C THR A 115 -7.81 -1.95 0.83
N ILE A 116 -8.23 -0.80 0.28
CA ILE A 116 -9.37 -0.02 0.81
C ILE A 116 -10.63 -0.88 0.84
N ALA A 117 -10.98 -1.52 -0.27
CA ALA A 117 -12.15 -2.39 -0.35
C ALA A 117 -12.05 -3.55 0.67
N LEU A 118 -10.86 -4.16 0.79
CA LEU A 118 -10.62 -5.24 1.73
C LEU A 118 -10.80 -4.82 3.18
N LEU A 119 -10.21 -3.69 3.59
CA LEU A 119 -10.32 -3.16 4.96
C LEU A 119 -11.74 -2.71 5.27
N GLN A 120 -12.47 -2.13 4.32
CA GLN A 120 -13.88 -1.78 4.49
C GLN A 120 -14.73 -3.01 4.82
N VAL A 121 -14.51 -4.15 4.16
CA VAL A 121 -15.16 -5.42 4.54
C VAL A 121 -14.80 -5.81 5.97
N CYS A 122 -13.52 -5.79 6.33
CA CYS A 122 -13.05 -6.20 7.65
C CYS A 122 -13.61 -5.34 8.79
N LEU A 123 -13.88 -4.06 8.53
CA LEU A 123 -14.44 -3.10 9.47
C LEU A 123 -15.98 -3.04 9.45
N GLY A 124 -16.63 -3.78 8.54
CA GLY A 124 -18.08 -3.87 8.46
C GLY A 124 -18.77 -2.82 7.58
N PHE A 125 -18.02 -2.11 6.74
CA PHE A 125 -18.54 -1.12 5.80
C PHE A 125 -18.85 -1.75 4.43
N TYR A 126 -19.84 -2.64 4.37
CA TYR A 126 -20.11 -3.48 3.19
C TYR A 126 -20.47 -2.71 1.92
N ASP A 127 -21.40 -1.77 2.01
CA ASP A 127 -21.86 -1.01 0.83
C ASP A 127 -20.73 -0.18 0.23
N ASP A 128 -19.88 0.40 1.10
CA ASP A 128 -18.70 1.13 0.67
C ASP A 128 -17.64 0.19 0.08
N ALA A 129 -17.44 -0.99 0.68
CA ALA A 129 -16.52 -2.00 0.17
C ALA A 129 -16.88 -2.46 -1.24
N LEU A 130 -18.18 -2.71 -1.50
CA LEU A 130 -18.66 -3.10 -2.83
C LEU A 130 -18.48 -1.98 -3.86
N ARG A 131 -18.71 -0.73 -3.45
CA ARG A 131 -18.47 0.45 -4.30
C ARG A 131 -16.99 0.59 -4.64
N SER A 132 -16.11 0.53 -3.64
CA SER A 132 -14.66 0.61 -3.81
C SER A 132 -14.14 -0.53 -4.68
N CYS A 133 -14.61 -1.76 -4.45
CA CYS A 133 -14.25 -2.93 -5.26
C CYS A 133 -14.67 -2.76 -6.72
N SER A 134 -15.88 -2.26 -6.97
CA SER A 134 -16.36 -2.01 -8.33
C SER A 134 -15.50 -0.96 -9.05
N THR A 135 -15.15 0.13 -8.39
CA THR A 135 -14.22 1.15 -8.92
C THR A 135 -12.85 0.55 -9.22
N PHE A 136 -12.31 -0.25 -8.29
CA PHE A 136 -11.04 -0.95 -8.48
C PHE A 136 -11.06 -1.87 -9.70
N LEU A 137 -12.08 -2.73 -9.82
CA LEU A 137 -12.22 -3.67 -10.94
C LEU A 137 -12.36 -2.95 -12.28
N CYS A 138 -13.11 -1.84 -12.33
CA CYS A 138 -13.18 -0.98 -13.51
C CYS A 138 -11.79 -0.43 -13.88
N SER A 139 -11.00 -0.01 -12.90
CA SER A 139 -9.64 0.51 -13.15
C SER A 139 -8.65 -0.58 -13.57
N ALA A 140 -8.79 -1.79 -13.05
CA ALA A 140 -7.95 -2.93 -13.40
C ALA A 140 -8.20 -3.43 -14.83
N GLY A 141 -9.38 -3.16 -15.39
CA GLY A 141 -9.77 -3.49 -16.77
C GLY A 141 -10.05 -4.98 -17.03
N SER A 142 -9.50 -5.88 -16.22
CA SER A 142 -9.76 -7.32 -16.30
C SER A 142 -9.66 -8.00 -14.93
N PHE A 143 -10.33 -9.13 -14.80
CA PHE A 143 -10.24 -9.99 -13.62
C PHE A 143 -8.85 -10.60 -13.43
N GLU A 144 -8.11 -10.89 -14.51
CA GLU A 144 -6.74 -11.39 -14.46
C GLU A 144 -5.79 -10.35 -13.85
N ALA A 145 -5.88 -9.10 -14.30
CA ALA A 145 -5.12 -8.00 -13.72
C ALA A 145 -5.49 -7.77 -12.24
N ALA A 146 -6.78 -7.83 -11.92
CA ALA A 146 -7.25 -7.70 -10.55
C ALA A 146 -6.72 -8.83 -9.63
N ASP A 147 -6.63 -10.07 -10.12
CA ASP A 147 -6.03 -11.20 -9.39
C ASP A 147 -4.54 -11.03 -9.17
N SER A 148 -3.82 -10.51 -10.17
CA SER A 148 -2.40 -10.22 -10.06
C SER A 148 -2.13 -9.19 -8.96
N ILE A 149 -2.95 -8.13 -8.91
CA ILE A 149 -2.89 -7.10 -7.86
C ILE A 149 -3.22 -7.73 -6.50
N GLY A 150 -4.32 -8.48 -6.40
CA GLY A 150 -4.72 -9.16 -5.17
C GLY A 150 -3.61 -10.07 -4.65
N SER A 151 -3.08 -10.94 -5.51
CA SER A 151 -1.97 -11.86 -5.20
C SER A 151 -0.72 -11.12 -4.72
N THR A 152 -0.41 -9.96 -5.30
CA THR A 152 0.69 -9.10 -4.86
C THR A 152 0.44 -8.57 -3.45
N VAL A 153 -0.76 -8.05 -3.16
CA VAL A 153 -1.14 -7.58 -1.82
C VAL A 153 -1.00 -8.70 -0.79
N PHE A 154 -1.50 -9.90 -1.09
CA PHE A 154 -1.40 -11.05 -0.20
C PHE A 154 0.04 -11.53 0.02
N SER A 155 0.86 -11.57 -1.04
CA SER A 155 2.29 -11.84 -0.91
C SER A 155 2.98 -10.83 0.00
N GLN A 156 2.62 -9.54 -0.12
CA GLN A 156 3.18 -8.49 0.71
C GLN A 156 2.76 -8.63 2.18
N ILE A 157 1.49 -8.92 2.46
CA ILE A 157 1.00 -9.20 3.81
C ILE A 157 1.80 -10.34 4.46
N MET A 158 1.99 -11.44 3.73
CA MET A 158 2.74 -12.61 4.22
C MET A 158 4.19 -12.27 4.56
N GLN A 159 4.84 -11.43 3.76
CA GLN A 159 6.22 -10.99 4.00
C GLN A 159 6.35 -10.00 5.16
N ILE A 160 5.35 -9.13 5.39
CA ILE A 160 5.32 -8.22 6.55
C ILE A 160 5.18 -9.01 7.86
N GLY A 161 4.46 -10.13 7.80
CA GLY A 161 4.23 -11.04 8.92
C GLY A 161 3.01 -10.62 9.75
N PRO A 162 1.81 -11.17 9.48
CA PRO A 162 0.62 -10.87 10.27
C PRO A 162 0.75 -11.40 11.70
N LEU A 163 0.19 -10.68 12.68
CA LEU A 163 0.40 -10.93 14.10
C LEU A 163 -0.38 -12.17 14.62
N LYS A 164 -1.63 -12.32 14.17
CA LYS A 164 -2.55 -13.37 14.61
C LYS A 164 -3.44 -13.78 13.45
N ILE A 165 -3.77 -15.07 13.39
CA ILE A 165 -4.75 -15.61 12.47
C ILE A 165 -6.16 -15.24 12.97
N ARG A 166 -7.05 -14.76 12.09
CA ARG A 166 -8.47 -14.45 12.35
C ARG A 166 -8.76 -13.31 13.33
N SER A 167 -7.89 -12.30 13.42
CA SER A 167 -8.06 -11.10 14.26
C SER A 167 -9.33 -10.31 13.95
N HIS A 168 -9.85 -10.43 12.72
CA HIS A 168 -11.07 -9.74 12.28
C HIS A 168 -12.33 -10.61 12.23
N SER A 169 -12.33 -11.82 12.83
CA SER A 169 -13.47 -12.74 12.76
C SER A 169 -14.78 -12.20 13.34
N ASN A 170 -14.69 -11.28 14.31
CA ASN A 170 -15.86 -10.73 15.00
C ASN A 170 -16.50 -9.55 14.25
N THR A 171 -15.73 -8.87 13.41
CA THR A 171 -16.16 -7.70 12.64
C THR A 171 -16.44 -8.05 11.19
N TRP A 172 -15.78 -9.09 10.65
CA TRP A 172 -16.12 -9.69 9.37
C TRP A 172 -17.51 -10.31 9.47
N LYS A 173 -18.46 -9.69 8.77
CA LYS A 173 -19.79 -10.21 8.53
C LYS A 173 -19.99 -10.26 7.04
N TRP A 174 -20.77 -11.20 6.56
CA TRP A 174 -21.23 -11.17 5.19
C TRP A 174 -22.67 -11.61 5.30
N VAL A 175 -23.59 -10.77 4.82
CA VAL A 175 -25.03 -10.98 5.07
C VAL A 175 -25.47 -12.32 4.48
N ASP A 176 -25.02 -12.63 3.26
CA ASP A 176 -25.25 -13.90 2.58
C ASP A 176 -24.08 -14.27 1.67
N ILE A 177 -23.62 -15.53 1.69
CA ILE A 177 -22.61 -16.05 0.75
C ILE A 177 -23.09 -15.70 -0.67
N PRO A 178 -22.28 -15.03 -1.51
CA PRO A 178 -22.72 -14.63 -2.83
C PRO A 178 -23.18 -15.83 -3.66
N LEU A 179 -24.49 -15.95 -3.89
CA LEU A 179 -25.08 -17.01 -4.71
C LEU A 179 -24.95 -16.65 -6.20
N CYS A 180 -23.71 -16.58 -6.70
CA CYS A 180 -23.44 -16.37 -8.11
C CYS A 180 -23.47 -17.71 -8.86
N LEU A 181 -24.67 -18.18 -9.23
CA LEU A 181 -24.84 -19.35 -10.10
C LEU A 181 -24.19 -19.08 -11.47
N GLY A 182 -23.03 -19.70 -11.74
CA GLY A 182 -22.34 -19.63 -13.04
C GLY A 182 -21.10 -18.74 -13.08
N CYS A 183 -20.63 -18.17 -11.96
CA CYS A 183 -19.31 -17.53 -11.93
C CYS A 183 -18.19 -18.56 -12.05
N ASN A 184 -17.41 -18.47 -13.12
CA ASN A 184 -16.13 -19.16 -13.30
C ASN A 184 -14.98 -18.14 -13.19
N LEU A 185 -13.72 -18.59 -13.22
CA LEU A 185 -12.54 -17.71 -13.15
C LEU A 185 -12.57 -16.57 -14.18
N SER A 186 -13.18 -16.79 -15.34
CA SER A 186 -13.25 -15.82 -16.44
C SER A 186 -14.46 -14.88 -16.38
N ASN A 187 -15.51 -15.18 -15.60
CA ASN A 187 -16.77 -14.43 -15.58
C ASN A 187 -17.28 -14.26 -14.14
N ARG A 188 -16.42 -13.66 -13.30
CA ARG A 188 -16.67 -13.40 -11.87
C ARG A 188 -17.50 -12.13 -11.73
N CYS A 189 -18.35 -12.03 -10.70
CA CYS A 189 -18.93 -10.74 -10.31
C CYS A 189 -18.08 -10.08 -9.22
N SER A 190 -18.22 -8.75 -9.06
CA SER A 190 -17.49 -7.97 -8.06
C SER A 190 -17.70 -8.50 -6.63
N ASN A 191 -18.92 -8.95 -6.32
CA ASN A 191 -19.27 -9.54 -5.02
C ASN A 191 -18.50 -10.84 -4.77
N CYS A 192 -18.46 -11.77 -5.75
CA CYS A 192 -17.75 -13.04 -5.61
C CYS A 192 -16.24 -12.82 -5.54
N PHE A 193 -15.70 -11.88 -6.33
CA PHE A 193 -14.30 -11.47 -6.26
C PHE A 193 -13.92 -10.98 -4.85
N LEU A 194 -14.64 -9.98 -4.31
CA LEU A 194 -14.32 -9.41 -3.01
C LEU A 194 -14.53 -10.41 -1.87
N TYR A 195 -15.59 -11.23 -1.94
CA TYR A 195 -15.87 -12.25 -0.94
C TYR A 195 -14.69 -13.21 -0.77
N TRP A 196 -14.20 -13.83 -1.86
CA TRP A 196 -13.11 -14.81 -1.78
C TRP A 196 -11.82 -14.20 -1.25
N PHE A 197 -11.46 -12.99 -1.67
CA PHE A 197 -10.30 -12.29 -1.13
C PHE A 197 -10.48 -11.90 0.33
N SER A 198 -11.68 -11.50 0.76
CA SER A 198 -11.95 -11.20 2.17
C SER A 198 -11.84 -12.45 3.07
N VAL A 199 -12.27 -13.61 2.57
CA VAL A 199 -12.10 -14.89 3.26
C VAL A 199 -10.62 -15.25 3.35
N MET A 200 -9.85 -15.07 2.29
CA MET A 200 -8.40 -15.28 2.33
C MET A 200 -7.72 -14.36 3.35
N TYR A 201 -8.11 -13.09 3.42
CA TYR A 201 -7.59 -12.16 4.42
C TYR A 201 -7.92 -12.60 5.83
N LEU A 202 -9.15 -13.04 6.11
CA LEU A 202 -9.55 -13.56 7.41
C LEU A 202 -8.75 -14.81 7.83
N LEU A 203 -8.33 -15.64 6.88
CA LEU A 203 -7.50 -16.81 7.17
C LEU A 203 -6.05 -16.43 7.53
N LEU A 204 -5.58 -15.27 7.08
CA LEU A 204 -4.21 -14.81 7.28
C LEU A 204 -4.07 -13.82 8.44
N CYS A 205 -5.10 -13.01 8.69
CA CYS A 205 -5.09 -11.88 9.62
C CYS A 205 -6.27 -11.95 10.58
#